data_AF-A0A972QNR6-F1
#
_entry.id   AF-A0A972QNR6-F1
#
_cell.length_a   1.000
_cell.length_b   1.000
_cell.length_c   1.000
_cell.angle_alpha   90.00
_cell.angle_beta   90.00
_cell.angle_gamma   90.00
#
_symmetry.space_group_name_H-M   'P 1'
#
loop_
_entity.id
_entity.type
_entity.pdbx_description
1 polymer ?
#
loop_
_entity_poly.entity_id
_entity_poly.type
_entity_poly.pdbx_seq_one_letter_code
_entity_poly.pdbx_strand_id
1 'polypeptide(L)' 'MDKKIKVLIVDDSAVVRKVFREELSRDKDLEVVGTAPDPY' A
#
# COMPACT_ATOMS: atom_id res chain seq x y z
N MET A 1 -8.60 -17.19 12.22
CA MET A 1 -7.52 -16.19 12.20
C MET A 1 -7.51 -15.60 10.81
N ASP A 2 -8.09 -14.41 10.65
CA ASP A 2 -8.18 -13.77 9.34
C ASP A 2 -6.78 -13.39 8.86
N LYS A 3 -6.30 -14.14 7.86
CA LYS A 3 -4.97 -13.96 7.30
C LYS A 3 -5.07 -12.87 6.23
N LYS A 4 -4.91 -11.62 6.62
CA LYS A 4 -4.90 -10.49 5.69
C LYS A 4 -3.82 -10.66 4.62
N ILE A 5 -4.13 -10.24 3.39
CA ILE A 5 -3.18 -10.21 2.28
C ILE A 5 -2.24 -9.03 2.50
N LYS A 6 -0.94 -9.31 2.59
CA LYS A 6 0.09 -8.29 2.78
C LYS A 6 0.43 -7.63 1.46
N VAL A 7 0.39 -6.30 1.44
CA VAL A 7 0.58 -5.49 0.22
C VAL A 7 1.75 -4.51 0.41
N LEU A 8 2.66 -4.47 -0.56
CA LEU A 8 3.69 -3.45 -0.72
C LEU A 8 3.38 -2.62 -1.97
N ILE A 9 3.30 -1.31 -1.84
CA ILE A 9 2.96 -0.41 -2.96
C ILE A 9 4.25 0.10 -3.60
N VAL A 10 4.42 -0.13 -4.91
CA VAL A 10 5.60 0.28 -5.70
C VAL A 10 5.13 1.08 -6.91
N ASP A 11 5.58 2.34 -7.01
CA ASP A 11 5.23 3.26 -8.10
C ASP A 11 6.26 4.41 -8.15
N ASP A 12 6.48 4.99 -9.34
CA ASP A 12 7.39 6.12 -9.56
C ASP A 12 6.78 7.47 -9.14
N SER A 13 5.47 7.53 -8.87
CA SER A 13 4.76 8.70 -8.37
C SER A 13 4.44 8.61 -6.88
N ALA A 14 4.98 9.55 -6.10
CA ALA A 14 4.65 9.68 -4.68
C ALA A 14 3.14 9.93 -4.42
N VAL A 15 2.48 10.63 -5.36
CA VAL A 15 1.04 10.90 -5.29
C VAL A 15 0.25 9.60 -5.43
N VAL A 16 0.62 8.76 -6.40
CA VAL A 16 -0.02 7.46 -6.63
C VAL A 16 0.18 6.54 -5.43
N ARG A 17 1.40 6.49 -4.85
CA ARG A 17 1.66 5.74 -3.62
C ARG A 17 0.74 6.17 -2.47
N LYS A 18 0.51 7.48 -2.31
CA LYS A 18 -0.37 8.03 -1.27
C LYS A 18 -1.83 7.62 -1.49
N VAL A 19 -2.34 7.78 -2.72
CA VAL A 19 -3.74 7.44 -3.05
C VAL A 19 -4.00 5.95 -2.84
N PHE A 20 -3.14 5.06 -3.36
CA PHE A 20 -3.33 3.62 -3.15
C PHE A 20 -3.20 3.21 -1.69
N ARG A 21 -2.30 3.83 -0.92
CA ARG A 21 -2.20 3.56 0.51
C ARG A 21 -3.51 3.89 1.21
N GLU A 22 -4.12 5.04 0.91
CA GLU A 22 -5.39 5.46 1.51
C GLU A 22 -6.55 4.53 1.12
N GLU A 23 -6.67 4.19 -0.17
CA GLU A 23 -7.77 3.36 -0.67
C GLU A 23 -7.64 1.90 -0.24
N LEU A 24 -6.47 1.28 -0.39
CA LEU A 24 -6.25 -0.13 -0.02
C LEU A 24 -6.31 -0.36 1.49
N SER A 25 -6.03 0.66 2.30
CA SER A 25 -6.17 0.55 3.77
C SER A 25 -7.62 0.46 4.24
N ARG A 26 -8.60 0.76 3.37
CA ARG A 26 -10.03 0.62 3.66
C ARG A 26 -10.54 -0.82 3.48
N ASP A 27 -9.80 -1.64 2.74
CA ASP A 27 -10.15 -3.03 2.52
C ASP A 27 -9.79 -3.87 3.76
N LYS A 28 -10.78 -4.55 4.34
CA LYS A 28 -10.63 -5.37 5.55
C LYS A 28 -9.74 -6.60 5.33
N ASP A 29 -9.65 -7.07 4.09
CA ASP A 29 -8.90 -8.28 3.72
C ASP A 29 -7.43 -7.97 3.39
N LEU A 30 -7.08 -6.68 3.27
CA LEU A 30 -5.73 -6.21 2.95
C LEU A 30 -5.01 -5.61 4.16
N GLU A 31 -3.68 -5.71 4.13
CA GLU A 31 -2.76 -5.06 5.06
C GLU A 31 -1.62 -4.42 4.28
N VAL A 32 -1.61 -3.08 4.17
CA VAL A 32 -0.50 -2.35 3.55
C VAL A 32 0.69 -2.33 4.51
N VAL A 33 1.71 -3.13 4.19
CA VAL A 33 2.91 -3.28 5.04
C VAL A 33 3.99 -2.24 4.75
N GLY A 34 3.86 -1.50 3.64
CA GLY A 34 4.78 -0.43 3.29
C GLY A 34 4.55 0.16 1.91
N THR A 35 5.36 1.15 1.57
CA THR A 35 5.49 1.71 0.23
C THR A 35 6.97 1.70 -0.14
N ALA A 36 7.31 1.54 -1.42
CA ALA A 36 8.68 1.71 -1.88
C ALA A 36 9.22 3.12 -1.51
N PRO A 37 10.50 3.23 -1.10
CA PRO A 37 11.14 4.53 -0.90
C PRO A 37 11.20 5.29 -2.22
N ASP A 38 11.34 6.62 -2.13
CA ASP A 38 11.60 7.41 -3.33
C ASP A 38 12.96 6.99 -3.93
N PRO A 39 13.06 6.81 -5.25
CA PRO A 39 14.31 6.41 -5.88
C PRO A 39 15.43 7.47 -5.82
N TYR A 40 15.15 8.71 -5.40
CA TYR A 40 16.11 9.82 -5.39
C TYR A 40 16.07 10.67 -4.11
#